data_AF-A0A7D9ECN9-F1
#
_entry.id   AF-A0A7D9ECN9-F1
#
_cell.length_a   1.000
_cell.length_b   1.000
_cell.length_c   1.000
_cell.angle_alpha   90.00
_cell.angle_beta   90.00
_cell.angle_gamma   90.00
#
_symmetry.space_group_name_H-M   'P 1'
#
loop_
_entity.id
_entity.type
_entity.pdbx_description
1 polymer ?
#
loop_
_entity_poly.entity_id
_entity_poly.type
_entity_poly.pdbx_seq_one_letter_code
_entity_poly.pdbx_strand_id
1 'polypeptide(L)'
;DRKLLALPTRLGRLGIPILSDMCTMEFENSTHSKTCQGLTEKIFEQNNVREDRPAEPVQRIRRFVTDEKKERNKVQLELLRSTMSAEQIRANDLAQLKGSSIWLTALPLTDDG
;
A
#
# COMPACT_ATOMS: atom_id res chain seq x y z
N ASP A 1 -2.48 -8.21 15.66
CA ASP A 1 -3.70 -7.78 14.94
C ASP A 1 -3.60 -6.46 14.19
N ARG A 2 -3.16 -5.34 14.80
CA ARG A 2 -3.11 -4.03 14.10
C ARG A 2 -2.25 -4.02 12.82
N LYS A 3 -1.10 -4.69 12.81
CA LYS A 3 -0.22 -4.82 11.62
C LYS A 3 -0.91 -5.51 10.44
N LEU A 4 -1.84 -6.39 10.74
CA LEU A 4 -2.57 -7.20 9.78
C LEU A 4 -3.75 -6.41 9.19
N LEU A 5 -4.44 -5.59 9.99
CA LEU A 5 -5.41 -4.62 9.48
C LEU A 5 -4.79 -3.51 8.60
N ALA A 6 -3.50 -3.25 8.79
CA ALA A 6 -2.77 -2.25 8.02
C ALA A 6 -2.46 -2.66 6.59
N LEU A 7 -2.53 -3.96 6.27
CA LEU A 7 -2.36 -4.42 4.90
C LEU A 7 -3.52 -3.94 4.01
N PRO A 8 -3.27 -3.67 2.72
CA PRO A 8 -4.31 -3.27 1.78
C PRO A 8 -5.47 -4.27 1.68
N THR A 9 -6.63 -3.78 1.24
CA THR A 9 -7.83 -4.60 0.98
C THR A 9 -7.59 -5.74 0.00
N ARG A 10 -6.75 -5.52 -1.01
CA ARG A 10 -6.34 -6.57 -1.96
C ARG A 10 -5.60 -7.75 -1.32
N LEU A 11 -5.06 -7.56 -0.11
CA LEU A 11 -4.41 -8.61 0.68
C LEU A 11 -5.35 -9.17 1.77
N GLY A 12 -6.66 -8.91 1.68
CA GLY A 12 -7.69 -9.47 2.56
C GLY A 12 -7.95 -8.68 3.84
N ARG A 13 -7.58 -7.40 3.89
CA ARG A 13 -7.53 -6.58 5.12
C ARG A 13 -8.16 -5.19 4.92
N LEU A 14 -7.95 -4.22 5.81
CA LEU A 14 -8.68 -2.93 5.78
C LEU A 14 -7.88 -1.76 5.19
N GLY A 15 -6.57 -1.91 5.01
CA GLY A 15 -5.71 -0.84 4.50
C GLY A 15 -5.58 0.34 5.46
N ILE A 16 -5.69 0.12 6.77
CA ILE A 16 -5.58 1.19 7.78
C ILE A 16 -4.11 1.31 8.21
N PRO A 17 -3.34 2.25 7.64
CA PRO A 17 -1.90 2.28 7.84
C PRO A 17 -1.51 2.55 9.29
N ILE A 18 -0.39 1.97 9.69
CA ILE A 18 0.30 2.37 10.92
C ILE A 18 1.23 3.53 10.56
N LEU A 19 0.80 4.74 10.92
CA LEU A 19 1.48 5.97 10.50
C LEU A 19 2.91 6.07 11.06
N SER A 20 3.17 5.56 12.27
CA SER A 20 4.52 5.53 12.85
C SER A 20 5.52 4.78 11.97
N ASP A 21 5.08 3.67 11.37
CA ASP A 21 5.94 2.78 10.60
C ASP A 21 6.15 3.28 9.17
N MET A 22 5.25 4.14 8.69
CA MET A 22 5.28 4.70 7.34
C MET A 22 5.92 6.09 7.30
N CYS A 23 5.97 6.80 8.42
CA CYS A 23 6.39 8.20 8.47
C CYS A 23 7.77 8.44 7.83
N THR A 24 8.77 7.63 8.19
CA THR A 24 10.14 7.77 7.66
C THR A 24 10.19 7.53 6.16
N MET A 25 9.59 6.43 5.69
CA MET A 25 9.53 6.06 4.28
C MET A 25 8.74 7.08 3.44
N GLU A 26 7.62 7.60 3.94
CA GLU A 26 6.83 8.61 3.22
C GLU A 26 7.53 9.97 3.22
N PHE A 27 8.27 10.29 4.30
CA PHE A 27 9.13 11.46 4.34
C PHE A 27 10.21 11.36 3.27
N GLU A 28 10.99 10.27 3.25
CA GLU A 28 12.02 10.01 2.23
C GLU A 28 11.41 9.98 0.82
N ASN A 29 10.25 9.37 0.62
CA ASN A 29 9.56 9.42 -0.68
C ASN A 29 9.15 10.85 -1.06
N SER A 30 8.91 11.74 -0.11
CA SER A 30 8.54 13.13 -0.38
C SER A 30 9.77 14.01 -0.63
N THR A 31 10.84 13.85 0.13
CA THR A 31 12.08 14.64 0.00
C THR A 31 13.07 14.06 -0.99
N HIS A 32 13.28 12.74 -1.00
CA HIS A 32 14.23 12.03 -1.87
C HIS A 32 13.62 11.51 -3.16
N SER A 33 12.32 11.16 -3.22
CA SER A 33 11.73 10.88 -4.53
C SER A 33 11.62 12.19 -5.29
N LYS A 34 12.16 12.19 -6.50
CA LYS A 34 12.19 13.27 -7.50
C LYS A 34 10.83 13.92 -7.80
N THR A 35 9.75 13.45 -7.18
CA THR A 35 8.39 13.96 -7.29
C THR A 35 8.28 15.41 -6.83
N CYS A 36 8.80 15.74 -5.64
CA CYS A 36 8.77 17.12 -5.12
C CYS A 36 10.05 17.89 -5.45
N GLN A 37 11.18 17.20 -5.63
CA GLN A 37 12.47 17.83 -5.94
C GLN A 37 12.40 18.75 -7.16
N GLY A 38 11.79 18.28 -8.26
CA GLY A 38 11.64 19.08 -9.47
C GLY A 38 10.71 20.28 -9.29
N LEU A 39 9.83 20.29 -8.29
CA LEU A 39 9.01 21.45 -7.95
C LEU A 39 9.76 22.41 -7.03
N THR A 40 10.50 21.90 -6.04
CA THR A 40 11.30 22.72 -5.12
C THR A 40 12.41 23.47 -5.86
N GLU A 41 13.09 22.83 -6.81
CA GLU A 41 14.10 23.48 -7.66
C GLU A 41 13.48 24.63 -8.46
N LYS A 42 12.29 24.44 -9.05
CA LYS A 42 11.58 25.50 -9.79
C LYS A 42 11.16 26.67 -8.90
N ILE A 43 10.66 26.38 -7.70
CA ILE A 43 10.28 27.41 -6.74
C ILE A 43 11.51 28.23 -6.37
N PHE A 44 12.65 27.57 -6.15
CA PHE A 44 13.90 28.22 -5.77
C PHE A 44 14.52 29.05 -6.90
N GLU A 45 14.51 28.54 -8.14
CA GLU A 45 15.02 29.22 -9.33
C GLU A 45 14.10 30.33 -9.84
N GLN A 46 12.87 30.44 -9.31
CA GLN A 46 11.81 31.35 -9.79
C GLN A 46 11.60 31.30 -11.31
N ASN A 47 11.85 30.12 -11.90
CA ASN A 47 11.86 29.95 -13.33
C ASN A 47 10.42 29.72 -13.81
N ASN A 48 9.75 30.80 -14.25
CA ASN A 48 8.36 30.76 -14.75
C ASN A 48 8.22 30.14 -16.15
N VAL A 49 9.28 29.54 -16.68
CA VAL A 49 9.24 28.83 -17.96
C VAL A 49 8.40 27.58 -17.78
N ARG A 50 7.24 27.56 -18.43
CA ARG A 50 6.36 26.40 -18.53
C ARG A 50 7.08 25.33 -19.33
N GLU A 51 7.76 24.42 -18.65
CA GLU A 51 8.24 23.21 -19.29
C GLU A 51 7.04 22.29 -19.53
N ASP A 52 6.75 22.04 -20.80
CA ASP A 52 6.01 20.86 -21.24
C ASP A 52 6.90 19.62 -21.04
N ARG A 53 7.32 19.35 -19.79
CA ARG A 53 8.01 18.10 -19.47
C ARG A 53 7.03 16.96 -19.76
N PRO A 54 7.42 15.93 -20.53
CA PRO A 54 6.55 14.79 -20.75
C PRO A 54 6.18 14.17 -19.40
N ALA A 55 4.95 13.67 -19.24
CA ALA A 55 4.50 13.04 -17.99
C ALA A 55 5.28 11.76 -17.62
N GLU A 56 6.04 11.22 -18.58
CA GLU A 56 6.78 9.96 -18.50
C GLU A 56 7.77 9.81 -17.33
N PRO A 57 8.59 10.81 -16.94
CA PRO A 57 9.48 10.68 -15.79
C PRO A 57 8.69 10.60 -14.48
N VAL A 58 7.63 11.40 -14.33
CA VAL A 58 6.79 11.42 -13.12
C VAL A 58 6.00 10.13 -12.98
N GLN A 59 5.45 9.61 -14.09
CA GLN A 59 4.75 8.33 -14.09
C GLN A 59 5.68 7.18 -13.70
N ARG A 60 6.94 7.17 -14.19
CA ARG A 60 7.92 6.16 -13.80
C ARG A 60 8.25 6.19 -12.31
N ILE A 61 8.46 7.38 -11.73
CA ILE A 61 8.71 7.53 -10.29
C ILE A 61 7.50 7.04 -9.48
N ARG A 62 6.28 7.42 -9.89
CA ARG A 62 5.06 6.95 -9.22
C ARG A 62 4.91 5.42 -9.28
N ARG A 63 5.20 4.81 -10.44
CA ARG A 63 5.18 3.34 -10.60
C ARG A 63 6.20 2.68 -9.68
N PHE A 64 7.43 3.19 -9.65
CA PHE A 64 8.48 2.70 -8.76
C PHE A 64 8.06 2.70 -7.29
N VAL A 65 7.59 3.83 -6.76
CA VAL A 65 7.11 3.94 -5.37
C VAL A 65 5.92 3.00 -5.12
N THR A 66 5.03 2.85 -6.10
CA THR A 66 3.88 1.95 -5.98
C THR A 66 4.32 0.48 -5.90
N ASP A 67 5.30 0.08 -6.70
CA ASP A 67 5.79 -1.30 -6.74
C ASP A 67 6.62 -1.64 -5.50
N GLU A 68 7.42 -0.70 -4.99
CA GLU A 68 8.10 -0.83 -3.72
C GLU A 68 7.11 -1.03 -2.56
N LYS A 69 6.03 -0.25 -2.51
CA LYS A 69 4.96 -0.42 -1.51
C LYS A 69 4.28 -1.78 -1.62
N LYS A 70 4.04 -2.28 -2.83
CA LYS A 70 3.46 -3.62 -3.04
C LYS A 70 4.38 -4.69 -2.49
N GLU A 71 5.67 -4.62 -2.80
CA GLU A 71 6.63 -5.64 -2.39
C GLU A 71 6.78 -5.68 -0.86
N ARG A 72 6.89 -4.52 -0.22
CA ARG A 72 6.88 -4.41 1.24
C ARG A 72 5.65 -5.07 1.87
N ASN A 73 4.47 -4.82 1.31
CA ASN A 73 3.22 -5.39 1.82
C ASN A 73 3.14 -6.90 1.62
N LYS A 74 3.74 -7.47 0.57
CA LYS A 74 3.86 -8.93 0.39
C LYS A 74 4.77 -9.55 1.45
N VAL A 75 5.97 -8.97 1.66
CA VAL A 75 6.91 -9.46 2.67
C VAL A 75 6.26 -9.42 4.07
N GLN A 76 5.52 -8.35 4.37
CA GLN A 76 4.75 -8.26 5.62
C GLN A 76 3.65 -9.32 5.73
N LEU A 77 2.95 -9.63 4.63
CA LEU A 77 1.95 -10.70 4.60
C LEU A 77 2.58 -12.07 4.89
N GLU A 78 3.72 -12.38 4.28
CA GLU A 78 4.45 -13.64 4.49
C GLU A 78 4.93 -13.77 5.94
N LEU A 79 5.50 -12.71 6.50
CA LEU A 79 5.90 -12.67 7.90
C LEU A 79 4.71 -12.85 8.85
N LEU A 80 3.55 -12.28 8.52
CA LEU A 80 2.35 -12.46 9.34
C LEU A 80 1.80 -13.88 9.19
N ARG A 81 1.84 -14.48 8.00
CA ARG A 81 1.40 -15.86 7.76
C ARG A 81 2.19 -16.88 8.56
N SER A 82 3.48 -16.67 8.82
CA SER A 82 4.27 -17.57 9.68
C SER A 82 3.81 -17.60 11.14
N THR A 83 3.07 -16.57 11.57
CA THR A 83 2.52 -16.44 12.93
C THR A 83 1.02 -16.76 13.03
N MET A 84 0.34 -16.98 11.90
CA MET A 84 -1.10 -17.24 11.86
C MET A 84 -1.43 -18.72 12.04
N SER A 85 -2.60 -19.01 12.59
CA SER A 85 -3.18 -20.35 12.54
C SER A 85 -3.67 -20.70 11.13
N ALA A 86 -3.84 -21.99 10.84
CA ALA A 86 -4.37 -22.46 9.56
C ALA A 86 -5.75 -21.85 9.23
N GLU A 87 -6.60 -21.68 10.24
CA GLU A 87 -7.91 -21.03 10.09
C GLU A 87 -7.80 -19.55 9.72
N GLN A 88 -6.87 -18.82 10.34
CA GLN A 88 -6.63 -17.41 10.05
C GLN A 88 -6.07 -17.20 8.64
N ILE A 89 -5.21 -18.12 8.18
CA ILE A 89 -4.71 -18.11 6.79
C ILE A 89 -5.88 -18.33 5.82
N ARG A 90 -6.71 -19.34 6.07
CA ARG A 90 -7.89 -19.63 5.24
C ARG A 90 -8.86 -18.45 5.18
N ALA A 91 -9.15 -17.82 6.31
CA ALA A 91 -10.00 -16.63 6.37
C ALA A 91 -9.41 -15.46 5.57
N ASN A 92 -8.09 -15.29 5.62
CA ASN A 92 -7.39 -14.27 4.85
C ASN A 92 -7.46 -14.54 3.33
N ASP A 93 -7.34 -15.80 2.91
CA ASP A 93 -7.43 -16.19 1.51
C ASP A 93 -8.85 -15.98 0.96
N LEU A 94 -9.88 -16.28 1.75
CA LEU A 94 -11.27 -15.96 1.41
C LEU A 94 -11.51 -14.45 1.27
N ALA A 95 -10.89 -13.64 2.12
CA ALA A 95 -10.95 -12.19 2.05
C ALA A 95 -10.22 -11.60 0.81
N GLN A 96 -9.31 -12.36 0.20
CA GLN A 96 -8.60 -11.93 -1.03
C GLN A 96 -9.38 -12.25 -2.32
N LEU A 97 -10.44 -13.05 -2.25
CA LEU A 97 -11.24 -13.40 -3.42
C LEU A 97 -11.93 -12.16 -4.01
N LYS A 98 -11.96 -12.06 -5.34
CA LYS A 98 -12.63 -10.96 -6.04
C LYS A 98 -14.13 -10.96 -5.72
N GLY A 99 -14.67 -9.82 -5.30
CA GLY A 99 -16.07 -9.69 -4.92
C GLY A 99 -16.40 -10.19 -3.51
N SER A 100 -15.41 -10.72 -2.78
CA SER A 100 -15.53 -11.03 -1.36
C SER A 100 -15.56 -9.73 -0.57
N SER A 101 -16.65 -9.50 0.17
CA SER A 101 -16.71 -8.41 1.13
C SER A 101 -16.28 -8.96 2.48
N ILE A 102 -15.32 -8.28 3.13
CA ILE A 102 -14.83 -8.67 4.46
C ILE A 102 -15.99 -8.81 5.47
N TRP A 103 -17.07 -8.05 5.23
CA TRP A 103 -18.28 -8.02 6.04
C TRP A 103 -19.15 -9.26 5.83
N LEU A 104 -19.29 -9.73 4.58
CA LEU A 104 -20.00 -10.98 4.26
C LEU A 104 -19.26 -12.22 4.76
N THR A 105 -17.92 -12.22 4.71
CA THR A 105 -17.10 -13.35 5.20
C THR A 105 -16.97 -13.42 6.72
N ALA A 106 -17.33 -12.35 7.44
CA ALA A 106 -17.31 -12.32 8.90
C ALA A 106 -18.61 -12.84 9.52
N LEU A 107 -19.65 -13.06 8.71
CA LEU A 107 -20.90 -13.65 9.18
C LEU A 107 -20.69 -15.15 9.40
N PRO A 108 -21.00 -15.69 10.59
CA PRO A 108 -21.04 -17.12 10.78
C PRO A 108 -22.15 -17.69 9.89
N LEU A 109 -21.77 -18.39 8.83
CA LEU A 109 -22.70 -19.19 8.07
C LEU A 109 -23.01 -20.42 8.93
N THR A 110 -24.28 -20.59 9.32
CA THR A 110 -24.73 -21.88 9.85
C THR A 110 -24.60 -22.91 8.73
N ASP A 111 -24.08 -24.07 9.08
CA ASP A 111 -23.94 -25.23 8.19
C ASP A 111 -25.33 -25.85 7.99
N ASP A 112 -26.21 -25.14 7.29
CA ASP A 112 -27.50 -25.68 6.84
C ASP A 112 -27.35 -26.10 5.37
N GLY A 113 -26.86 -27.33 5.18
CA GLY A 113 -26.74 -28.02 3.89
C GLY A 113 -25.83 -29.24 3.90
#